data_AF-A0A484MF90-F1
#
_entry.id   AF-A0A484MF90-F1
#
_cell.length_a   1.000
_cell.length_b   1.000
_cell.length_c   1.000
_cell.angle_alpha   90.00
_cell.angle_beta   90.00
_cell.angle_gamma   90.00
#
_symmetry.space_group_name_H-M   'P 1'
#
loop_
_entity.id
_entity.type
_entity.pdbx_description
1 polymer ?
#
loop_
_entity_poly.entity_id
_entity_poly.type
_entity_poly.pdbx_seq_one_letter_code
_entity_poly.pdbx_strand_id
1 'polypeptide(L)'
;MESKNEWMDTNIQSPLAKDPATPPSSQNLRQWRPAAQRNLKNQWLKLASLWKDWLSSSPTARSHAASLVNSYLSQRYMDGMEFGVLSEMPEIRKKACHKLFKQQVINKDQLLSSYKTLVGIVTQMVNTSRSMRCYRKGMSSSPIIQFACSPSVDNNHLNDTGGDGGGVPVFTFLPVSSFEQMAEELVRMLESEINLKRLLVMELFSISDKDNCMDWSEELYPGEFDDLFICGLYTNEPIFPSHTNCKSNSPANSSSDQAERNVLQVYLTTWLAEVKIDRLRIDEIFSIVGEEMHISLT
;
A
#
# COMPACT_ATOMS: atom_id res chain seq x y z
N MET A 1 -63.62 -34.05 -42.68
CA MET A 1 -63.58 -35.19 -41.74
C MET A 1 -62.22 -35.84 -41.91
N GLU A 2 -61.28 -35.84 -40.98
CA GLU A 2 -61.26 -35.46 -39.58
C GLU A 2 -59.77 -35.34 -39.21
N SER A 3 -59.38 -34.24 -38.56
CA SER A 3 -58.00 -33.94 -38.15
C SER A 3 -57.60 -34.85 -36.98
N LYS A 4 -56.47 -35.54 -37.08
CA LYS A 4 -55.89 -36.28 -35.95
C LYS A 4 -54.89 -35.38 -35.23
N ASN A 5 -55.24 -35.05 -33.99
CA ASN A 5 -54.45 -34.26 -33.06
C ASN A 5 -53.22 -35.03 -32.59
N GLU A 6 -52.04 -34.45 -32.74
CA GLU A 6 -50.83 -34.78 -31.97
C GLU A 6 -50.97 -34.20 -30.57
N TRP A 7 -50.86 -35.06 -29.55
CA TRP A 7 -50.58 -34.64 -28.17
C TRP A 7 -49.23 -35.28 -27.80
N MET A 8 -48.24 -34.41 -27.58
CA MET A 8 -46.95 -34.77 -27.00
C MET A 8 -47.14 -35.02 -25.50
N ASP A 9 -46.77 -36.22 -25.03
CA ASP A 9 -46.66 -36.51 -23.60
C ASP A 9 -45.48 -35.73 -23.00
N THR A 10 -45.82 -34.80 -22.12
CA THR A 10 -44.91 -34.11 -21.21
C THR A 10 -44.38 -35.08 -20.16
N ASN A 11 -43.11 -35.46 -20.23
CA ASN A 11 -42.41 -36.12 -19.12
C ASN A 11 -41.84 -35.04 -18.19
N ILE A 12 -42.50 -34.82 -17.05
CA ILE A 12 -42.06 -33.92 -15.98
C ILE A 12 -40.95 -34.63 -15.20
N GLN A 13 -39.69 -34.28 -15.45
CA GLN A 13 -38.58 -34.62 -14.56
C GLN A 13 -38.44 -33.56 -13.47
N SER A 14 -38.75 -33.95 -12.23
CA SER A 14 -38.47 -33.18 -11.01
C SER A 14 -36.98 -32.87 -10.83
N PRO A 15 -36.60 -31.78 -10.16
CA PRO A 15 -35.19 -31.42 -9.97
C PRO A 15 -34.53 -32.38 -8.99
N LEU A 16 -33.49 -33.08 -9.43
CA LEU A 16 -32.63 -33.90 -8.59
C LEU A 16 -31.93 -33.00 -7.55
N ALA A 17 -32.13 -33.31 -6.28
CA ALA A 17 -31.49 -32.65 -5.15
C ALA A 17 -29.96 -32.69 -5.30
N LYS A 18 -29.29 -31.56 -5.06
CA LYS A 18 -27.83 -31.48 -4.96
C LYS A 18 -27.37 -32.30 -3.74
N ASP A 19 -26.57 -33.33 -3.97
CA ASP A 19 -25.88 -34.06 -2.90
C ASP A 19 -24.94 -33.12 -2.11
N PRO A 20 -24.81 -33.33 -0.79
CA PRO A 20 -23.85 -32.60 0.03
C PRO A 20 -22.40 -32.99 -0.34
N ALA A 21 -21.52 -32.00 -0.44
CA ALA A 21 -20.12 -32.18 -0.81
C ALA A 21 -19.42 -33.22 0.08
N THR A 22 -18.77 -34.19 -0.54
CA THR A 22 -18.00 -35.24 0.13
C THR A 22 -16.77 -34.63 0.83
N PRO A 23 -16.44 -35.01 2.08
CA PRO A 23 -15.24 -34.53 2.75
C PRO A 23 -13.98 -34.90 1.95
N PRO A 24 -12.98 -34.01 1.83
CA PRO A 24 -11.74 -34.35 1.14
C PRO A 24 -11.07 -35.55 1.82
N SER A 25 -10.59 -36.52 1.03
CA SER A 25 -9.94 -37.71 1.57
C SER A 25 -8.72 -37.33 2.43
N SER A 26 -8.53 -38.07 3.54
CA SER A 26 -7.45 -37.85 4.51
C SER A 26 -6.04 -37.86 3.89
N GLN A 27 -5.86 -38.51 2.74
CA GLN A 27 -4.60 -38.52 2.00
C GLN A 27 -4.29 -37.18 1.33
N ASN A 28 -5.29 -36.47 0.80
CA ASN A 28 -5.10 -35.14 0.22
C ASN A 28 -4.75 -34.12 1.32
N LEU A 29 -5.45 -34.18 2.47
CA LEU A 29 -5.18 -33.35 3.65
C LEU A 29 -3.72 -33.46 4.14
N ARG A 30 -3.14 -34.66 4.07
CA ARG A 30 -1.80 -34.95 4.56
C ARG A 30 -0.67 -34.35 3.70
N GLN A 31 -0.91 -34.13 2.41
CA GLN A 31 0.13 -33.65 1.48
C GLN A 31 0.17 -32.13 1.37
N TRP A 32 -0.98 -31.46 1.44
CA TRP A 32 -1.01 -30.01 1.25
C TRP A 32 -0.55 -29.26 2.52
N ARG A 33 -1.02 -29.65 3.72
CA ARG A 33 -0.84 -28.86 4.94
C ARG A 33 0.63 -28.49 5.25
N PRO A 34 1.62 -29.41 5.20
CA PRO A 34 3.02 -29.04 5.46
C PRO A 34 3.60 -28.04 4.44
N ALA A 35 3.11 -28.05 3.19
CA ALA A 35 3.52 -27.07 2.19
C ALA A 35 2.92 -25.68 2.48
N ALA A 36 1.63 -25.62 2.87
CA ALA A 36 0.95 -24.36 3.22
C ALA A 36 1.61 -23.73 4.45
N GLN A 37 1.86 -24.52 5.49
CA GLN A 37 2.54 -24.06 6.70
C GLN A 37 3.89 -23.42 6.38
N ARG A 38 4.72 -24.08 5.55
CA ARG A 38 6.03 -23.54 5.14
C ARG A 38 5.89 -22.26 4.32
N ASN A 39 4.97 -22.23 3.35
CA ASN A 39 4.77 -21.03 2.55
C ASN A 39 4.30 -19.85 3.40
N LEU A 40 3.28 -20.06 4.24
CA LEU A 40 2.77 -19.03 5.14
C LEU A 40 3.87 -18.48 6.05
N LYS A 41 4.67 -19.34 6.70
CA LYS A 41 5.81 -18.88 7.50
C LYS A 41 6.77 -18.03 6.69
N ASN A 42 7.14 -18.47 5.49
CA ASN A 42 8.07 -17.72 4.62
C ASN A 42 7.50 -16.36 4.21
N GLN A 43 6.22 -16.29 3.81
CA GLN A 43 5.61 -15.03 3.40
C GLN A 43 5.49 -14.07 4.59
N TRP A 44 5.09 -14.55 5.77
CA TRP A 44 4.98 -13.70 6.97
C TRP A 44 6.33 -13.24 7.51
N LEU A 45 7.37 -14.08 7.46
CA LEU A 45 8.74 -13.65 7.75
C LEU A 45 9.21 -12.56 6.78
N LYS A 46 8.86 -12.68 5.50
CA LYS A 46 9.16 -11.66 4.49
C LYS A 46 8.39 -10.36 4.74
N LEU A 47 7.10 -10.42 5.10
CA LEU A 47 6.32 -9.24 5.49
C LEU A 47 6.92 -8.54 6.72
N ALA A 48 7.35 -9.31 7.72
CA ALA A 48 8.00 -8.76 8.90
C ALA A 48 9.32 -8.05 8.56
N SER A 49 10.12 -8.63 7.65
CA SER A 49 11.34 -7.97 7.14
C SER A 49 11.02 -6.67 6.41
N LEU A 50 10.05 -6.70 5.50
CA LEU A 50 9.65 -5.51 4.72
C LEU A 50 9.07 -4.42 5.62
N TRP A 51 8.34 -4.78 6.68
CA TRP A 51 7.90 -3.83 7.70
C TRP A 51 9.08 -3.17 8.43
N LYS A 52 10.13 -3.92 8.76
CA LYS A 52 11.37 -3.36 9.34
C LYS A 52 12.09 -2.43 8.34
N ASP A 53 12.10 -2.79 7.07
CA ASP A 53 12.65 -1.94 6.01
C ASP A 53 11.86 -0.63 5.86
N TRP A 54 10.53 -0.68 5.96
CA TRP A 54 9.68 0.51 6.02
C TRP A 54 10.03 1.40 7.21
N LEU A 55 10.09 0.81 8.41
CA LEU A 55 10.40 1.52 9.65
C LEU A 55 11.77 2.20 9.64
N SER A 56 12.76 1.60 8.96
CA SER A 56 14.10 2.19 8.82
C SER A 56 14.16 3.27 7.72
N SER A 57 13.35 3.14 6.66
CA SER A 57 13.35 4.07 5.52
C SER A 57 12.51 5.32 5.74
N SER A 58 11.37 5.19 6.43
CA SER A 58 10.40 6.27 6.65
C SER A 58 11.02 7.51 7.35
N PRO A 59 11.85 7.37 8.42
CA PRO A 59 12.51 8.51 9.06
C PRO A 59 13.48 9.26 8.13
N THR A 60 14.16 8.55 7.23
CA THR A 60 15.07 9.13 6.24
C THR A 60 14.29 9.98 5.24
N ALA A 61 13.20 9.45 4.67
CA ALA A 61 12.32 10.21 3.76
C ALA A 61 11.79 11.49 4.43
N ARG A 62 11.35 11.38 5.69
CA ARG A 62 10.93 12.53 6.51
C ARG A 62 12.03 13.57 6.67
N SER A 63 13.27 13.13 6.90
CA SER A 63 14.41 14.05 7.07
C SER A 63 14.68 14.86 5.79
N HIS A 64 14.54 14.24 4.62
CA HIS A 64 14.69 14.93 3.33
C HIS A 64 13.55 15.92 3.07
N ALA A 65 12.30 15.54 3.36
CA ALA A 65 11.15 16.44 3.30
C ALA A 65 11.31 17.66 4.22
N ALA A 66 11.70 17.44 5.48
CA ALA A 66 11.95 18.53 6.43
C ALA A 66 13.13 19.42 5.97
N SER A 67 14.21 18.84 5.46
CA SER A 67 15.35 19.59 4.96
C SER A 67 15.00 20.43 3.73
N LEU A 68 14.16 19.90 2.83
CA LEU A 68 13.61 20.63 1.69
C LEU A 68 12.83 21.86 2.15
N VAL A 69 11.84 21.66 3.03
CA VAL A 69 11.02 22.75 3.59
C VAL A 69 11.89 23.78 4.32
N ASN A 70 12.85 23.35 5.13
CA ASN A 70 13.73 24.25 5.86
C ASN A 70 14.58 25.10 4.91
N SER A 71 15.14 24.48 3.86
CA SER A 71 15.93 25.20 2.86
C SER A 71 15.10 26.20 2.05
N TYR A 72 13.85 25.83 1.72
CA TYR A 72 12.88 26.69 1.07
C TYR A 72 12.51 27.90 1.92
N LEU A 73 12.07 27.68 3.17
CA LEU A 73 11.69 28.74 4.09
C LEU A 73 12.88 29.67 4.37
N SER A 74 14.08 29.12 4.58
CA SER A 74 15.28 29.91 4.81
C SER A 74 15.61 30.82 3.61
N GLN A 75 15.35 30.37 2.38
CA GLN A 75 15.54 31.19 1.18
C GLN A 75 14.44 32.25 1.06
N ARG A 76 13.18 31.86 1.27
CA ARG A 76 12.00 32.73 1.17
C ARG A 76 12.07 33.91 2.14
N TYR A 77 12.51 33.66 3.36
CA TYR A 77 12.62 34.67 4.42
C TYR A 77 14.02 35.28 4.54
N MET A 78 14.88 35.09 3.52
CA MET A 78 16.26 35.60 3.54
C MET A 78 16.31 37.11 3.73
N ASP A 79 15.38 37.87 3.15
CA ASP A 79 15.37 39.33 3.23
C ASP A 79 15.10 39.85 4.65
N GLY A 80 14.33 39.10 5.43
CA GLY A 80 14.03 39.40 6.83
C GLY A 80 15.07 38.85 7.82
N MET A 81 16.09 38.12 7.36
CA MET A 81 17.09 37.52 8.24
C MET A 81 18.14 38.56 8.68
N GLU A 82 18.43 38.60 9.99
CA GLU A 82 19.49 39.41 10.57
C GLU A 82 20.85 38.73 10.41
N PHE A 83 21.74 39.36 9.66
CA PHE A 83 23.08 38.82 9.38
C PHE A 83 24.14 39.26 10.40
N GLY A 84 23.81 40.21 11.29
CA GLY A 84 24.75 40.78 12.25
C GLY A 84 26.02 41.28 11.54
N VAL A 85 27.19 40.87 12.02
CA VAL A 85 28.51 41.24 11.46
C VAL A 85 28.67 40.85 9.98
N LEU A 86 27.88 39.89 9.49
CA LEU A 86 27.92 39.47 8.09
C LEU A 86 27.17 40.43 7.15
N SER A 87 26.45 41.44 7.65
CA SER A 87 25.72 42.43 6.82
C SER A 87 26.63 43.18 5.86
N GLU A 88 27.86 43.44 6.28
CA GLU A 88 28.86 44.19 5.51
C GLU A 88 29.53 43.34 4.42
N MET A 89 29.28 42.02 4.41
CA MET A 89 29.83 41.15 3.37
C MET A 89 29.07 41.34 2.05
N PRO A 90 29.74 41.76 0.97
CA PRO A 90 29.08 41.97 -0.31
C PRO A 90 28.52 40.65 -0.86
N GLU A 91 27.31 40.73 -1.41
CA GLU A 91 26.59 39.61 -2.04
C GLU A 91 26.30 38.42 -1.09
N ILE A 92 26.41 38.57 0.24
CA ILE A 92 26.23 37.45 1.19
C ILE A 92 24.84 36.82 1.06
N ARG A 93 23.78 37.64 0.97
CA ARG A 93 22.40 37.17 0.79
C ARG A 93 22.25 36.38 -0.50
N LYS A 94 22.77 36.88 -1.62
CA LYS A 94 22.73 36.20 -2.91
C LYS A 94 23.45 34.85 -2.87
N LYS A 95 24.63 34.79 -2.27
CA LYS A 95 25.40 33.54 -2.10
C LYS A 95 24.66 32.55 -1.20
N ALA A 96 24.07 33.02 -0.11
CA ALA A 96 23.27 32.20 0.80
C ALA A 96 22.02 31.65 0.09
N CYS A 97 21.28 32.49 -0.65
CA CYS A 97 20.14 32.07 -1.47
C CYS A 97 20.54 31.01 -2.49
N HIS A 98 21.66 31.20 -3.20
CA HIS A 98 22.15 30.22 -4.18
C HIS A 98 22.49 28.87 -3.52
N LYS A 99 23.11 28.89 -2.34
CA LYS A 99 23.40 27.68 -1.57
C LYS A 99 22.12 26.97 -1.15
N LEU A 100 21.12 27.71 -0.66
CA LEU A 100 19.83 27.16 -0.25
C LEU A 100 19.04 26.60 -1.43
N PHE A 101 19.10 27.25 -2.59
CA PHE A 101 18.50 26.74 -3.82
C PHE A 101 19.12 25.39 -4.22
N LYS A 102 20.46 25.29 -4.23
CA LYS A 102 21.14 24.00 -4.47
C LYS A 102 20.73 22.93 -3.45
N GLN A 103 20.57 23.31 -2.18
CA GLN A 103 20.13 22.41 -1.13
C GLN A 103 18.70 21.90 -1.38
N GLN A 104 17.81 22.75 -1.89
CA GLN A 104 16.45 22.34 -2.28
C GLN A 104 16.48 21.29 -3.38
N VAL A 105 17.27 21.51 -4.45
CA VAL A 105 17.41 20.54 -5.55
C VAL A 105 17.92 19.18 -5.01
N ILE A 106 18.97 19.18 -4.20
CA ILE A 106 19.52 17.95 -3.61
C ILE A 106 18.47 17.24 -2.73
N ASN A 107 17.76 17.98 -1.88
CA ASN A 107 16.76 17.41 -0.99
C ASN A 107 15.53 16.89 -1.75
N LYS A 108 15.16 17.51 -2.89
CA LYS A 108 14.12 16.97 -3.78
C LYS A 108 14.51 15.62 -4.33
N ASP A 109 15.70 15.50 -4.90
CA ASP A 109 16.20 14.25 -5.48
C ASP A 109 16.25 13.14 -4.41
N GLN A 110 16.71 13.48 -3.21
CA GLN A 110 16.75 12.54 -2.09
C GLN A 110 15.36 12.16 -1.57
N LEU A 111 14.42 13.11 -1.50
CA LEU A 111 13.04 12.85 -1.12
C LEU A 111 12.37 11.91 -2.13
N LEU A 112 12.52 12.17 -3.43
CA LEU A 112 11.99 11.31 -4.49
C LEU A 112 12.58 9.90 -4.43
N SER A 113 13.91 9.81 -4.28
CA SER A 113 14.59 8.52 -4.11
C SER A 113 14.04 7.75 -2.90
N SER A 114 13.83 8.44 -1.77
CA SER A 114 13.29 7.83 -0.56
C SER A 114 11.83 7.40 -0.73
N TYR A 115 11.00 8.22 -1.39
CA TYR A 115 9.62 7.86 -1.74
C TYR A 115 9.60 6.61 -2.63
N LYS A 116 10.44 6.56 -3.67
CA LYS A 116 10.59 5.38 -4.53
C LYS A 116 10.97 4.13 -3.74
N THR A 117 11.87 4.25 -2.76
CA THR A 117 12.20 3.14 -1.85
C THR A 117 10.98 2.65 -1.07
N LEU A 118 10.19 3.57 -0.51
CA LEU A 118 8.96 3.23 0.22
C LEU A 118 7.93 2.54 -0.68
N VAL A 119 7.72 3.05 -1.90
CA VAL A 119 6.84 2.41 -2.89
C VAL A 119 7.33 1.00 -3.21
N GLY A 120 8.63 0.83 -3.48
CA GLY A 120 9.22 -0.49 -3.75
C GLY A 120 9.04 -1.50 -2.63
N ILE A 121 9.11 -1.06 -1.37
CA ILE A 121 8.82 -1.91 -0.20
C ILE A 121 7.35 -2.36 -0.24
N VAL A 122 6.41 -1.44 -0.42
CA VAL A 122 4.97 -1.77 -0.46
C VAL A 122 4.63 -2.68 -1.64
N THR A 123 5.18 -2.42 -2.82
CA THR A 123 5.06 -3.30 -4.00
C THR A 123 5.50 -4.74 -3.67
N GLN A 124 6.61 -4.91 -2.94
CA GLN A 124 7.03 -6.24 -2.49
C GLN A 124 6.09 -6.85 -1.45
N MET A 125 5.53 -6.05 -0.55
CA MET A 125 4.57 -6.53 0.46
C MET A 125 3.28 -7.02 -0.20
N VAL A 126 2.77 -6.30 -1.19
CA VAL A 126 1.61 -6.67 -2.00
C VAL A 126 1.84 -8.00 -2.73
N ASN A 127 3.00 -8.15 -3.37
CA ASN A 127 3.35 -9.40 -4.05
C ASN A 127 3.48 -10.57 -3.06
N THR A 128 4.04 -10.31 -1.88
CA THR A 128 4.18 -11.31 -0.81
C THR A 128 2.84 -11.71 -0.21
N SER A 129 1.91 -10.77 0.01
CA SER A 129 0.57 -11.11 0.51
C SER A 129 -0.21 -11.95 -0.51
N ARG A 130 -0.16 -11.59 -1.80
CA ARG A 130 -0.79 -12.34 -2.90
C ARG A 130 -0.19 -13.75 -3.10
N SER A 131 1.04 -13.97 -2.64
CA SER A 131 1.74 -15.26 -2.75
C SER A 131 1.42 -16.24 -1.60
N MET A 132 0.47 -15.93 -0.72
CA MET A 132 0.10 -16.81 0.41
C MET A 132 -0.72 -18.03 -0.03
N ARG A 133 -1.54 -17.93 -1.09
CA ARG A 133 -2.28 -19.09 -1.63
C ARG A 133 -1.34 -20.10 -2.23
N CYS A 134 -1.57 -21.35 -1.84
CA CYS A 134 -0.98 -22.52 -2.48
C CYS A 134 -2.15 -23.32 -3.09
N TYR A 135 -1.89 -24.18 -4.07
CA TYR A 135 -2.83 -25.15 -4.66
C TYR A 135 -3.78 -24.63 -5.75
N ARG A 136 -3.28 -24.69 -6.98
CA ARG A 136 -4.14 -25.12 -8.10
C ARG A 136 -4.30 -26.64 -8.01
N LYS A 137 -5.53 -27.16 -8.02
CA LYS A 137 -5.78 -28.57 -8.34
C LYS A 137 -5.20 -28.80 -9.74
N GLY A 138 -4.18 -29.64 -9.86
CA GLY A 138 -3.69 -30.05 -11.18
C GLY A 138 -4.88 -30.54 -12.01
N MET A 139 -4.86 -30.27 -13.33
CA MET A 139 -5.78 -30.96 -14.26
C MET A 139 -5.78 -32.46 -13.90
N SER A 140 -6.91 -33.13 -14.08
CA SER A 140 -7.24 -34.49 -13.60
C SER A 140 -6.18 -35.59 -13.79
N SER A 141 -5.09 -35.32 -14.50
CA SER A 141 -3.94 -36.18 -14.78
C SER A 141 -2.63 -35.84 -14.04
N SER A 142 -2.52 -34.76 -13.23
CA SER A 142 -1.26 -34.40 -12.54
C SER A 142 -1.41 -34.20 -11.03
N PRO A 143 -0.68 -34.94 -10.19
CA PRO A 143 -0.64 -34.75 -8.73
C PRO A 143 0.25 -33.58 -8.30
N ILE A 144 0.80 -32.81 -9.25
CA ILE A 144 1.75 -31.73 -8.95
C ILE A 144 1.00 -30.50 -8.42
N ILE A 145 1.32 -30.14 -7.18
CA ILE A 145 0.88 -28.90 -6.53
C ILE A 145 1.58 -27.71 -7.21
N GLN A 146 0.80 -26.79 -7.79
CA GLN A 146 1.31 -25.52 -8.34
C GLN A 146 0.87 -24.35 -7.45
N PHE A 147 1.80 -23.41 -7.24
CA PHE A 147 1.57 -22.16 -6.50
C PHE A 147 1.02 -21.11 -7.45
N ALA A 148 -0.06 -20.43 -7.07
CA ALA A 148 -0.64 -19.35 -7.86
C ALA A 148 -0.08 -18.02 -7.36
N CYS A 149 0.41 -17.19 -8.29
CA CYS A 149 0.90 -15.83 -8.00
C CYS A 149 -0.20 -14.76 -8.11
N SER A 150 -1.44 -15.14 -8.37
CA SER A 150 -2.55 -14.19 -8.53
C SER A 150 -3.87 -14.77 -8.04
N PRO A 151 -4.75 -13.95 -7.43
CA PRO A 151 -6.18 -14.25 -7.46
C PRO A 151 -6.58 -14.29 -8.94
N SER A 152 -7.23 -15.36 -9.38
CA SER A 152 -7.69 -15.45 -10.76
C SER A 152 -8.60 -14.24 -11.05
N VAL A 153 -8.22 -13.44 -12.03
CA VAL A 153 -9.06 -12.35 -12.60
C VAL A 153 -10.10 -12.93 -13.56
N ASP A 154 -10.19 -14.27 -13.63
CA ASP A 154 -11.24 -14.93 -14.36
C ASP A 154 -12.54 -14.75 -13.58
N ASN A 155 -13.41 -13.89 -14.12
CA ASN A 155 -14.78 -13.57 -13.69
C ASN A 155 -15.72 -14.80 -13.53
N ASN A 156 -15.22 -16.03 -13.54
CA ASN A 156 -15.94 -17.22 -13.10
C ASN A 156 -15.80 -17.39 -11.59
N HIS A 157 -16.46 -16.49 -10.86
CA HIS A 157 -16.53 -16.40 -9.40
C HIS A 157 -17.16 -17.61 -8.69
N LEU A 158 -17.26 -18.78 -9.34
CA LEU A 158 -18.03 -19.91 -8.84
C LEU A 158 -17.21 -21.18 -8.55
N ASN A 159 -15.95 -21.29 -8.98
CA ASN A 159 -15.18 -22.55 -8.83
C ASN A 159 -13.78 -22.43 -8.21
N ASP A 160 -13.33 -21.25 -7.77
CA ASP A 160 -11.97 -21.07 -7.24
C ASP A 160 -11.88 -21.23 -5.71
N THR A 161 -12.48 -22.31 -5.19
CA THR A 161 -12.24 -22.82 -3.82
C THR A 161 -10.94 -23.66 -3.73
N GLY A 162 -10.14 -23.66 -4.80
CA GLY A 162 -8.84 -24.33 -4.81
C GLY A 162 -7.81 -23.47 -4.09
N GLY A 163 -7.42 -23.86 -2.87
CA GLY A 163 -6.18 -23.34 -2.28
C GLY A 163 -6.15 -23.12 -0.78
N ASP A 164 -7.30 -23.10 -0.12
CA ASP A 164 -7.43 -22.86 1.32
C ASP A 164 -7.64 -24.14 2.15
N GLY A 165 -7.59 -25.30 1.49
CA GLY A 165 -7.89 -26.58 2.11
C GLY A 165 -9.36 -26.76 2.50
N GLY A 166 -10.28 -25.95 1.95
CA GLY A 166 -11.71 -25.94 2.27
C GLY A 166 -12.02 -25.27 3.61
N GLY A 167 -11.27 -24.22 3.97
CA GLY A 167 -11.38 -23.55 5.27
C GLY A 167 -10.83 -24.36 6.45
N VAL A 168 -10.08 -25.43 6.19
CA VAL A 168 -9.45 -26.25 7.24
C VAL A 168 -8.28 -25.49 7.86
N PRO A 169 -8.17 -25.45 9.21
CA PRO A 169 -7.02 -24.84 9.86
C PRO A 169 -5.68 -25.40 9.36
N VAL A 170 -4.75 -24.48 9.09
CA VAL A 170 -3.41 -24.82 8.57
C VAL A 170 -2.48 -25.19 9.72
N PHE A 171 -2.59 -24.46 10.83
CA PHE A 171 -1.87 -24.71 12.07
C PHE A 171 -2.83 -25.26 13.11
N THR A 172 -3.27 -24.43 14.05
CA THR A 172 -4.06 -24.84 15.22
C THR A 172 -5.49 -24.39 15.08
N PHE A 173 -5.72 -23.10 14.82
CA PHE A 173 -7.03 -22.46 14.83
C PHE A 173 -7.37 -21.77 13.51
N LEU A 174 -6.39 -21.27 12.77
CA LEU A 174 -6.64 -20.39 11.62
C LEU A 174 -6.49 -21.09 10.26
N PRO A 175 -7.47 -20.91 9.33
CA PRO A 175 -7.32 -21.30 7.93
C PRO A 175 -6.39 -20.34 7.17
N VAL A 176 -5.97 -20.73 5.95
CA VAL A 176 -5.12 -19.88 5.08
C VAL A 176 -5.72 -18.48 4.92
N SER A 177 -7.02 -18.40 4.65
CA SER A 177 -7.74 -17.15 4.39
C SER A 177 -7.65 -16.13 5.53
N SER A 178 -7.58 -16.57 6.79
CA SER A 178 -7.39 -15.64 7.92
C SER A 178 -6.02 -14.98 7.89
N PHE A 179 -4.97 -15.71 7.49
CA PHE A 179 -3.65 -15.13 7.27
C PHE A 179 -3.65 -14.19 6.08
N GLU A 180 -4.34 -14.51 5.00
CA GLU A 180 -4.45 -13.61 3.85
C GLU A 180 -5.12 -12.30 4.24
N GLN A 181 -6.24 -12.36 4.96
CA GLN A 181 -6.99 -11.18 5.37
C GLN A 181 -6.16 -10.26 6.27
N MET A 182 -5.39 -10.83 7.21
CA MET A 182 -4.48 -10.04 8.05
C MET A 182 -3.32 -9.44 7.25
N ALA A 183 -2.76 -10.19 6.29
CA ALA A 183 -1.71 -9.67 5.41
C ALA A 183 -2.24 -8.55 4.50
N GLU A 184 -3.46 -8.72 3.99
CA GLU A 184 -4.15 -7.73 3.16
C GLU A 184 -4.46 -6.48 3.98
N GLU A 185 -4.97 -6.61 5.19
CA GLU A 185 -5.21 -5.48 6.11
C GLU A 185 -3.92 -4.69 6.37
N LEU A 186 -2.82 -5.39 6.68
CA LEU A 186 -1.50 -4.80 6.86
C LEU A 186 -1.05 -4.03 5.60
N VAL A 187 -1.13 -4.66 4.43
CA VAL A 187 -0.73 -4.05 3.16
C VAL A 187 -1.59 -2.83 2.82
N ARG A 188 -2.92 -2.89 3.00
CA ARG A 188 -3.83 -1.78 2.72
C ARG A 188 -3.51 -0.53 3.55
N MET A 189 -3.10 -0.68 4.81
CA MET A 189 -2.65 0.45 5.63
C MET A 189 -1.45 1.15 4.98
N LEU A 190 -0.45 0.40 4.53
CA LEU A 190 0.74 0.97 3.89
C LEU A 190 0.47 1.51 2.48
N GLU A 191 -0.40 0.86 1.71
CA GLU A 191 -0.85 1.35 0.40
C GLU A 191 -1.50 2.74 0.52
N SER A 192 -2.45 2.89 1.45
CA SER A 192 -3.11 4.17 1.67
C SER A 192 -2.17 5.26 2.21
N GLU A 193 -1.15 4.87 2.99
CA GLU A 193 -0.09 5.76 3.45
C GLU A 193 0.83 6.22 2.30
N ILE A 194 1.17 5.32 1.36
CA ILE A 194 1.93 5.67 0.16
C ILE A 194 1.18 6.69 -0.71
N ASN A 195 -0.12 6.51 -0.91
CA ASN A 195 -0.94 7.47 -1.65
C ASN A 195 -0.91 8.86 -1.03
N LEU A 196 -1.01 8.94 0.29
CA LEU A 196 -0.90 10.20 1.00
C LEU A 196 0.51 10.80 0.85
N LYS A 197 1.56 9.98 0.97
CA LYS A 197 2.94 10.42 0.78
C LYS A 197 3.20 10.91 -0.65
N ARG A 198 2.58 10.29 -1.68
CA ARG A 198 2.64 10.76 -3.07
C ARG A 198 2.13 12.20 -3.18
N LEU A 199 0.94 12.46 -2.64
CA LEU A 199 0.35 13.80 -2.61
C LEU A 199 1.29 14.80 -1.93
N LEU A 200 1.86 14.43 -0.78
CA LEU A 200 2.80 15.29 -0.05
C LEU A 200 4.08 15.56 -0.84
N VAL A 201 4.65 14.55 -1.54
CA VAL A 201 5.83 14.75 -2.39
C VAL A 201 5.52 15.74 -3.52
N MET A 202 4.39 15.59 -4.19
CA MET A 202 3.97 16.50 -5.26
C MET A 202 3.82 17.95 -4.79
N GLU A 203 3.16 18.16 -3.64
CA GLU A 203 3.00 19.48 -3.04
C GLU A 203 4.35 20.10 -2.65
N LEU A 204 5.22 19.30 -2.02
CA LEU A 204 6.58 19.72 -1.65
C LEU A 204 7.49 19.98 -2.86
N PHE A 205 7.18 19.41 -4.02
CA PHE A 205 7.91 19.70 -5.25
C PHE A 205 7.46 21.03 -5.84
N SER A 206 6.16 21.32 -5.77
CA SER A 206 5.53 22.54 -6.28
C SER A 206 5.95 23.80 -5.52
N ILE A 207 6.30 23.72 -4.22
CA ILE A 207 6.69 24.92 -3.45
C ILE A 207 7.96 25.61 -3.96
N SER A 208 8.89 24.83 -4.54
CA SER A 208 10.20 25.35 -5.00
C SER A 208 10.20 25.72 -6.47
N ASP A 209 9.21 25.26 -7.24
CA ASP A 209 9.11 25.50 -8.68
C ASP A 209 7.68 25.91 -9.03
N LYS A 210 7.38 27.20 -8.81
CA LYS A 210 6.02 27.75 -8.95
C LYS A 210 5.46 27.66 -10.37
N ASP A 211 6.32 27.51 -11.38
CA ASP A 211 5.95 27.41 -12.78
C ASP A 211 5.76 25.95 -13.24
N ASN A 212 6.04 24.97 -12.37
CA ASN A 212 6.10 23.56 -12.68
C ASN A 212 5.25 22.75 -11.68
N CYS A 213 3.97 23.12 -11.59
CA CYS A 213 3.00 22.36 -10.82
C CYS A 213 2.78 21.01 -11.52
N MET A 214 3.30 19.95 -10.90
CA MET A 214 3.25 18.60 -11.46
C MET A 214 1.80 18.11 -11.44
N ASP A 215 1.27 17.68 -12.58
CA ASP A 215 -0.07 17.11 -12.64
C ASP A 215 -0.09 15.73 -11.97
N TRP A 216 -1.20 15.36 -11.35
CA TRP A 216 -1.37 14.04 -10.72
C TRP A 216 -1.16 12.90 -11.72
N SER A 217 -1.49 13.17 -12.99
CA SER A 217 -1.33 12.30 -14.15
C SER A 217 0.13 12.13 -14.61
N GLU A 218 1.09 12.82 -14.00
CA GLU A 218 2.51 12.67 -14.30
C GLU A 218 3.19 11.71 -13.32
N GLU A 219 4.12 10.91 -13.83
CA GLU A 219 4.95 10.04 -13.00
C GLU A 219 6.01 10.87 -12.25
N LEU A 220 6.12 10.66 -10.94
CA LEU A 220 7.20 11.23 -10.13
C LEU A 220 8.57 10.66 -10.50
N TYR A 221 8.60 9.42 -10.99
CA TYR A 221 9.79 8.75 -11.50
C TYR A 221 9.41 7.74 -12.60
N PRO A 222 10.31 7.41 -13.53
CA PRO A 222 10.00 6.46 -14.61
C PRO A 222 9.53 5.10 -14.07
N GLY A 223 8.32 4.69 -14.46
CA GLY A 223 7.69 3.43 -14.05
C GLY A 223 6.92 3.50 -12.73
N GLU A 224 6.68 4.70 -12.18
CA GLU A 224 5.84 4.87 -10.98
C GLU A 224 4.45 4.25 -11.17
N PHE A 225 3.82 4.42 -12.33
CA PHE A 225 2.45 3.93 -12.52
C PHE A 225 2.37 2.41 -12.53
N ASP A 226 3.39 1.71 -13.00
CA ASP A 226 3.46 0.25 -12.89
C ASP A 226 3.54 -0.19 -11.42
N ASP A 227 4.35 0.50 -10.62
CA ASP A 227 4.46 0.23 -9.17
C ASP A 227 3.13 0.51 -8.44
N LEU A 228 2.49 1.65 -8.74
CA LEU A 228 1.20 2.02 -8.16
C LEU A 228 0.07 1.08 -8.61
N PHE A 229 0.12 0.60 -9.86
CA PHE A 229 -0.81 -0.38 -10.38
C PHE A 229 -0.69 -1.70 -9.62
N ILE A 230 0.53 -2.17 -9.34
CA ILE A 230 0.74 -3.37 -8.52
C ILE A 230 0.09 -3.20 -7.15
N CYS A 231 0.26 -2.03 -6.52
CA CYS A 231 -0.34 -1.66 -5.24
C CYS A 231 -1.88 -1.48 -5.30
N GLY A 232 -2.52 -1.61 -6.46
CA GLY A 232 -3.95 -1.34 -6.61
C GLY A 232 -4.34 0.13 -6.38
N LEU A 233 -3.36 1.04 -6.45
CA LEU A 233 -3.51 2.46 -6.15
C LEU A 233 -3.60 3.33 -7.40
N TYR A 234 -3.29 2.79 -8.59
CA TYR A 234 -3.38 3.55 -9.83
C TYR A 234 -4.81 4.02 -10.08
N THR A 235 -5.00 5.32 -9.97
CA THR A 235 -6.25 6.02 -10.22
C THR A 235 -5.92 7.29 -10.99
N ASN A 236 -6.72 7.61 -12.02
CA ASN A 236 -6.55 8.84 -12.82
C ASN A 236 -6.80 10.11 -11.99
N GLU A 237 -7.21 10.00 -10.73
CA GLU A 237 -7.54 11.11 -9.85
C GLU A 237 -6.94 10.90 -8.46
N PRO A 238 -6.49 11.97 -7.77
CA PRO A 238 -5.99 11.88 -6.41
C PRO A 238 -7.10 11.45 -5.44
N ILE A 239 -6.86 10.35 -4.72
CA ILE A 239 -7.72 9.95 -3.61
C ILE A 239 -7.37 10.83 -2.40
N PHE A 240 -8.05 11.95 -2.28
CA PHE A 240 -7.93 12.80 -1.09
C PHE A 240 -8.43 12.06 0.15
N PRO A 241 -7.81 12.28 1.32
CA PRO A 241 -8.36 11.80 2.59
C PRO A 241 -9.80 12.33 2.74
N SER A 242 -10.80 11.46 2.64
CA SER A 242 -12.20 11.85 2.79
C SER A 242 -12.46 12.25 4.25
N HIS A 243 -12.48 13.55 4.55
CA HIS A 243 -13.07 14.04 5.78
C HIS A 243 -14.54 14.37 5.52
N THR A 244 -15.44 13.45 5.87
CA THR A 244 -16.90 13.63 5.79
C THR A 244 -17.46 14.67 6.77
N ASN A 245 -16.64 15.46 7.49
CA ASN A 245 -17.18 16.40 8.50
C ASN A 245 -16.27 17.55 8.95
N CYS A 246 -15.51 18.20 8.07
CA CYS A 246 -14.82 19.45 8.42
C CYS A 246 -15.49 20.66 7.77
N LYS A 247 -16.49 21.23 8.44
CA LYS A 247 -16.85 22.64 8.25
C LYS A 247 -15.81 23.48 8.99
N SER A 248 -14.70 23.82 8.34
CA SER A 248 -13.73 24.75 8.91
C SER A 248 -14.21 26.20 8.70
N ASN A 249 -14.81 26.76 9.74
CA ASN A 249 -14.95 28.21 9.85
C ASN A 249 -13.57 28.79 10.18
N SER A 250 -12.83 29.25 9.17
CA SER A 250 -11.55 29.93 9.41
C SER A 250 -11.79 31.44 9.56
N PRO A 251 -11.34 32.09 10.65
CA PRO A 251 -11.35 33.55 10.73
C PRO A 251 -10.29 34.11 9.80
N ALA A 252 -10.72 34.89 8.81
CA ALA A 252 -9.85 35.63 7.92
C ALA A 252 -9.06 36.67 8.73
N ASN A 253 -7.79 36.40 9.08
CA ASN A 253 -6.79 37.38 9.54
C ASN A 253 -5.37 36.79 9.74
N SER A 254 -4.90 35.92 8.83
CA SER A 254 -3.47 35.54 8.79
C SER A 254 -2.80 36.16 7.56
N SER A 255 -1.62 36.77 7.72
CA SER A 255 -0.78 37.15 6.58
C SER A 255 -0.47 35.92 5.72
N SER A 256 -0.31 36.10 4.39
CA SER A 256 -0.05 35.00 3.45
C SER A 256 1.13 34.12 3.89
N ASP A 257 2.15 34.74 4.47
CA ASP A 257 3.37 34.09 4.92
C ASP A 257 3.15 33.17 6.12
N GLN A 258 2.25 33.54 7.06
CA GLN A 258 1.90 32.68 8.18
C GLN A 258 1.03 31.50 7.72
N ALA A 259 0.14 31.72 6.75
CA ALA A 259 -0.67 30.66 6.18
C ALA A 259 0.20 29.60 5.48
N GLU A 260 1.20 30.00 4.70
CA GLU A 260 2.13 29.11 4.03
C GLU A 260 2.95 28.25 5.02
N ARG A 261 3.48 28.86 6.09
CA ARG A 261 4.19 28.12 7.14
C ARG A 261 3.29 27.07 7.81
N ASN A 262 2.04 27.45 8.10
CA ASN A 262 1.07 26.54 8.70
C ASN A 262 0.76 25.36 7.78
N VAL A 263 0.59 25.59 6.47
CA VAL A 263 0.35 24.53 5.48
C VAL A 263 1.53 23.57 5.41
N LEU A 264 2.76 24.08 5.31
CA LEU A 264 3.96 23.25 5.29
C LEU A 264 4.16 22.46 6.57
N GLN A 265 3.84 23.06 7.72
CA GLN A 265 3.82 22.34 9.00
C GLN A 265 2.80 21.20 8.99
N VAL A 266 1.60 21.42 8.44
CA VAL A 266 0.58 20.36 8.29
C VAL A 266 1.10 19.23 7.41
N TYR A 267 1.76 19.51 6.28
CA TYR A 267 2.35 18.47 5.42
C TYR A 267 3.40 17.64 6.14
N LEU A 268 4.36 18.29 6.81
CA LEU A 268 5.40 17.58 7.57
C LEU A 268 4.84 16.79 8.75
N THR A 269 3.82 17.34 9.44
CA THR A 269 3.17 16.65 10.57
C THR A 269 2.39 15.44 10.08
N THR A 270 1.70 15.57 8.94
CA THR A 270 0.98 14.47 8.29
C THR A 270 1.93 13.35 7.89
N TRP A 271 3.08 13.70 7.27
CA TRP A 271 4.12 12.73 6.94
C TRP A 271 4.68 12.02 8.19
N LEU A 272 4.93 12.77 9.26
CA LEU A 272 5.49 12.25 10.50
C LEU A 272 4.53 11.30 11.23
N ALA A 273 3.24 11.64 11.23
CA ALA A 273 2.24 10.91 12.00
C ALA A 273 1.89 9.54 11.39
N GLU A 274 2.28 9.28 10.14
CA GLU A 274 1.89 8.08 9.38
C GLU A 274 0.40 7.76 9.55
N VAL A 275 -0.44 8.77 9.27
CA VAL A 275 -1.85 8.83 9.69
C VAL A 275 -2.72 7.68 9.15
N LYS A 276 -2.24 6.93 8.16
CA LYS A 276 -2.92 5.76 7.62
C LYS A 276 -2.44 4.42 8.19
N ILE A 277 -1.44 4.44 9.06
CA ILE A 277 -0.84 3.27 9.68
C ILE A 277 -1.26 3.19 11.14
N ASP A 278 -2.10 2.20 11.47
CA ASP A 278 -2.35 1.82 12.86
C ASP A 278 -1.26 0.85 13.34
N ARG A 279 -0.26 1.40 14.01
CA ARG A 279 0.88 0.62 14.54
C ARG A 279 0.44 -0.42 15.58
N LEU A 280 -0.56 -0.12 16.40
CA LEU A 280 -1.06 -1.07 17.39
C LEU A 280 -1.73 -2.26 16.71
N ARG A 281 -2.51 -2.00 15.65
CA ARG A 281 -3.12 -3.06 14.85
C ARG A 281 -2.08 -3.91 14.12
N ILE A 282 -1.02 -3.30 13.59
CA ILE A 282 0.10 -4.04 12.97
C ILE A 282 0.78 -4.96 14.00
N ASP A 283 1.07 -4.45 15.19
CA ASP A 283 1.69 -5.24 16.26
C ASP A 283 0.80 -6.40 16.70
N GLU A 284 -0.51 -6.16 16.81
CA GLU A 284 -1.53 -7.19 17.09
C GLU A 284 -1.54 -8.28 16.01
N ILE A 285 -1.56 -7.89 14.73
CA ILE A 285 -1.50 -8.83 13.59
C ILE A 285 -0.25 -9.71 13.69
N PHE A 286 0.93 -9.11 13.90
CA PHE A 286 2.17 -9.89 14.02
C PHE A 286 2.18 -10.81 15.24
N SER A 287 1.56 -10.40 16.36
CA SER A 287 1.41 -11.24 17.56
C SER A 287 0.51 -12.46 17.27
N ILE A 288 -0.69 -12.24 16.73
CA ILE A 288 -1.65 -13.31 16.40
C ILE A 288 -1.01 -14.33 15.46
N VAL A 289 -0.35 -13.85 14.40
CA VAL A 289 0.31 -14.70 13.41
C VAL A 289 1.49 -15.45 14.02
N GLY A 290 2.33 -14.75 14.80
CA GLY A 290 3.50 -15.34 15.45
C GLY A 290 3.13 -16.44 16.44
N GLU A 291 2.08 -16.22 17.23
CA GLU A 291 1.52 -17.19 18.17
C GLU A 291 0.98 -18.43 17.45
N GLU A 292 0.14 -18.23 16.43
CA GLU A 292 -0.48 -19.32 15.66
C GLU A 292 0.56 -20.17 14.90
N MET A 293 1.64 -19.54 14.40
CA MET A 293 2.70 -20.22 13.66
C MET A 293 3.86 -20.73 14.53
N HIS A 294 3.89 -20.35 15.81
CA HIS A 294 5.00 -20.54 16.74
C HIS A 294 6.35 -20.02 16.19
N ILE A 295 6.37 -18.75 15.74
CA ILE A 295 7.56 -18.06 15.24
C ILE A 295 7.64 -16.62 15.77
N SER A 296 8.85 -16.05 15.85
CA SER A 296 9.05 -14.63 16.19
C SER A 296 9.00 -13.77 14.93
N LEU A 297 8.06 -12.83 14.87
CA LEU A 297 7.92 -11.87 13.75
C LEU A 297 8.31 -10.44 14.15
N THR A 298 8.30 -10.14 15.45
CA THR A 298 8.80 -8.90 16.04
C THR A 298 10.29 -9.01 16.33
#